data_AF-A0A5P3XBG4-F1
#
_entry.id   AF-A0A5P3XBG4-F1
#
_cell.length_a   1.000
_cell.length_b   1.000
_cell.length_c   1.000
_cell.angle_alpha   90.00
_cell.angle_beta   90.00
_cell.angle_gamma   90.00
#
_symmetry.space_group_name_H-M   'P 1'
#
loop_
_entity.id
_entity.type
_entity.pdbx_description
1 polymer ?
#
loop_
_entity_poly.entity_id
_entity_poly.type
_entity_poly.pdbx_seq_one_letter_code
_entity_poly.pdbx_strand_id
1 'polypeptide(L)'
;MENKMNKDINYIVKSINKAYYKDMKSFYKNYNLITRNGDAGIKWDFINTNIEENFEEDKYKIILVRRGGWNQVLVYNIEEKRIYFIMRESRFQTIRKDKKRKNLHLIQMLGSLNEKVENDASKSLKAILPEYIQKSKDYILITYEYYESIGQCKFKYRRINSKLKVYNEESWRSNIRLEEAN
;
A
#
# COMPACT_ATOMS: atom_id res chain seq x y z
N MET A 1 13.71 8.64 -23.27
CA MET A 1 12.81 9.07 -22.19
C MET A 1 12.51 7.86 -21.32
N GLU A 2 13.42 7.57 -20.41
CA GLU A 2 13.25 6.49 -19.42
C GLU A 2 12.27 7.02 -18.38
N ASN A 3 11.11 6.37 -18.27
CA ASN A 3 10.02 6.79 -17.42
C ASN A 3 10.48 6.65 -15.96
N LYS A 4 10.91 7.76 -15.35
CA LYS A 4 11.48 7.83 -14.00
C LYS A 4 10.39 7.49 -12.99
N MET A 5 10.12 6.20 -12.81
CA MET A 5 9.18 5.70 -11.82
C MET A 5 9.57 6.33 -10.48
N ASN A 6 8.64 7.06 -9.87
CA ASN A 6 8.86 7.90 -8.69
C ASN A 6 9.66 7.10 -7.64
N LYS A 7 10.71 7.70 -7.06
CA LYS A 7 11.58 7.07 -6.05
C LYS A 7 10.77 6.37 -4.95
N ASP A 8 9.66 6.97 -4.54
CA ASP A 8 8.73 6.42 -3.54
C ASP A 8 8.11 5.08 -4.01
N ILE A 9 7.71 4.99 -5.27
CA ILE A 9 7.16 3.75 -5.85
C ILE A 9 8.23 2.67 -5.91
N ASN A 10 9.48 3.02 -6.23
CA ASN A 10 10.58 2.05 -6.24
C ASN A 10 10.84 1.46 -4.86
N TYR A 11 10.81 2.28 -3.80
CA TYR A 11 10.93 1.79 -2.43
C TYR A 11 9.76 0.88 -2.02
N ILE A 12 8.53 1.20 -2.42
CA ILE A 12 7.37 0.33 -2.20
C ILE A 12 7.55 -1.02 -2.93
N VAL A 13 7.95 -0.99 -4.20
CA VAL A 13 8.18 -2.20 -5.00
C VAL A 13 9.27 -3.07 -4.37
N LYS A 14 10.41 -2.46 -4.00
CA LYS A 14 11.53 -3.14 -3.32
C LYS A 14 11.08 -3.79 -2.01
N SER A 15 10.27 -3.08 -1.21
CA SER A 15 9.75 -3.57 0.07
C SER A 15 8.85 -4.80 -0.09
N ILE A 16 7.98 -4.76 -1.10
CA ILE A 16 7.06 -5.86 -1.42
C ILE A 16 7.84 -7.05 -1.98
N ASN A 17 8.76 -6.82 -2.92
CA ASN A 17 9.58 -7.89 -3.48
C ASN A 17 10.36 -8.59 -2.36
N LYS A 18 11.09 -7.85 -1.51
CA LYS A 18 11.89 -8.38 -0.40
C LYS A 18 11.09 -9.32 0.51
N ALA A 19 9.86 -8.92 0.84
CA ALA A 19 8.96 -9.75 1.65
C ALA A 19 8.73 -11.13 1.01
N TYR A 20 8.42 -11.19 -0.29
CA TYR A 20 8.14 -12.47 -0.97
C TYR A 20 9.41 -13.30 -1.24
N TYR A 21 10.51 -12.66 -1.65
CA TYR A 21 11.68 -13.40 -2.15
C TYR A 21 12.68 -13.79 -1.07
N LYS A 22 12.83 -12.97 -0.04
CA LYS A 22 13.82 -13.17 1.02
C LYS A 22 13.14 -13.54 2.33
N ASP A 23 12.25 -12.68 2.79
CA ASP A 23 11.78 -12.76 4.18
C ASP A 23 10.88 -13.99 4.38
N MET A 24 9.93 -14.22 3.48
CA MET A 24 9.08 -15.41 3.53
C MET A 24 9.86 -16.71 3.28
N LYS A 25 10.83 -16.72 2.35
CA LYS A 25 11.69 -17.90 2.12
C LYS A 25 12.49 -18.23 3.40
N SER A 26 13.06 -17.21 4.04
CA SER A 26 13.78 -17.35 5.31
C SER A 26 12.86 -17.83 6.44
N PHE A 27 11.66 -17.26 6.53
CA PHE A 27 10.64 -17.69 7.51
C PHE A 27 10.27 -19.16 7.33
N TYR A 28 10.02 -19.61 6.10
CA TYR A 28 9.71 -21.02 5.84
C TYR A 28 10.86 -21.97 6.18
N LYS A 29 12.11 -21.54 5.97
CA LYS A 29 13.30 -22.33 6.32
C LYS A 29 13.50 -22.43 7.84
N ASN A 30 13.23 -21.34 8.57
CA ASN A 30 13.46 -21.27 10.01
C ASN A 30 12.33 -21.90 10.84
N TYR A 31 11.11 -21.95 10.28
CA TYR A 31 9.93 -22.45 10.99
C TYR A 31 9.28 -23.61 10.24
N ASN A 32 9.40 -24.81 10.81
CA ASN A 32 8.78 -26.04 10.31
C ASN A 32 7.32 -26.17 10.79
N LEU A 33 6.48 -25.22 10.36
CA LEU A 33 5.06 -25.19 10.75
C LEU A 33 4.25 -26.21 9.95
N ILE A 34 3.37 -26.94 10.63
CA ILE A 34 2.44 -27.90 10.02
C ILE A 34 1.34 -27.19 9.21
N THR A 35 0.93 -25.99 9.65
CA THR A 35 -0.06 -25.16 8.95
C THR A 35 0.50 -23.77 8.65
N ARG A 36 -0.06 -23.10 7.64
CA ARG A 36 0.41 -21.82 7.11
C ARG A 36 -0.68 -20.74 7.10
N ASN A 37 -1.66 -20.87 8.00
CA ASN A 37 -2.81 -19.95 8.09
C ASN A 37 -2.41 -18.49 8.35
N GLY A 38 -1.30 -18.29 9.06
CA GLY A 38 -0.75 -16.96 9.38
C GLY A 38 0.05 -16.30 8.26
N ASP A 39 0.36 -17.01 7.17
CA ASP A 39 1.25 -16.53 6.11
C ASP A 39 0.82 -15.19 5.52
N ALA A 40 -0.48 -14.97 5.37
CA ALA A 40 -0.99 -13.71 4.85
C ALA A 40 -0.69 -12.53 5.79
N GLY A 41 -0.78 -12.75 7.10
CA GLY A 41 -0.43 -11.75 8.11
C GLY A 41 1.07 -11.48 8.12
N ILE A 42 1.88 -12.54 8.19
CA ILE A 42 3.34 -12.44 8.22
C ILE A 42 3.89 -11.75 6.95
N LYS A 43 3.31 -12.04 5.78
CA LYS A 43 3.64 -11.31 4.53
C LYS A 43 3.41 -9.81 4.68
N TRP A 44 2.29 -9.40 5.28
CA TRP A 44 1.99 -7.99 5.52
C TRP A 44 2.93 -7.38 6.57
N ASP A 45 3.29 -8.12 7.61
CA ASP A 45 4.24 -7.65 8.62
C ASP A 45 5.60 -7.37 7.97
N PHE A 46 6.15 -8.30 7.17
CA PHE A 46 7.38 -8.06 6.43
C PHE A 46 7.28 -6.90 5.44
N ILE A 47 6.18 -6.78 4.69
CA ILE A 47 6.00 -5.64 3.78
C ILE A 47 6.04 -4.32 4.55
N ASN A 48 5.32 -4.23 5.67
CA ASN A 48 5.24 -3.02 6.48
C ASN A 48 6.59 -2.67 7.11
N THR A 49 7.30 -3.66 7.66
CA THR A 49 8.67 -3.48 8.18
C THR A 49 9.63 -3.03 7.09
N ASN A 50 9.59 -3.65 5.91
CA ASN A 50 10.45 -3.26 4.80
C ASN A 50 10.15 -1.85 4.28
N ILE A 51 8.88 -1.41 4.34
CA ILE A 51 8.52 -0.02 4.04
C ILE A 51 9.16 0.91 5.06
N GLU A 52 9.00 0.65 6.36
CA GLU A 52 9.63 1.46 7.40
C GLU A 52 11.15 1.55 7.22
N GLU A 53 11.82 0.44 6.91
CA GLU A 53 13.28 0.41 6.68
C GLU A 53 13.74 1.18 5.43
N ASN A 54 12.96 1.18 4.33
CA ASN A 54 13.38 1.81 3.07
C ASN A 54 13.05 3.30 2.99
N PHE A 55 12.22 3.83 3.89
CA PHE A 55 11.76 5.23 3.87
C PHE A 55 12.36 6.02 5.05
N GLU A 56 13.36 6.86 4.74
CA GLU A 56 14.09 7.69 5.73
C GLU A 56 13.15 8.70 6.45
N GLU A 57 13.24 8.77 7.79
CA GLU A 57 12.33 9.60 8.61
C GLU A 57 12.44 11.13 8.36
N ASP A 58 13.54 11.61 7.78
CA ASP A 58 13.74 13.03 7.46
C ASP A 58 12.85 13.51 6.30
N LYS A 59 12.57 12.62 5.35
CA LYS A 59 11.76 12.89 4.14
C LYS A 59 10.36 12.31 4.25
N TYR A 60 10.18 11.30 5.09
CA TYR A 60 8.95 10.53 5.16
C TYR A 60 8.44 10.37 6.59
N LYS A 61 7.12 10.27 6.73
CA LYS A 61 6.49 9.82 7.97
C LYS A 61 5.75 8.51 7.74
N ILE A 62 6.05 7.52 8.56
CA ILE A 62 5.33 6.26 8.62
C ILE A 62 4.21 6.40 9.65
N ILE A 63 2.97 6.11 9.23
CA ILE A 63 1.79 6.27 10.07
C ILE A 63 1.08 4.94 10.19
N LEU A 64 0.94 4.47 11.43
CA LEU A 64 0.18 3.27 11.76
C LEU A 64 -1.29 3.64 11.99
N VAL A 65 -2.17 3.04 11.19
CA VAL A 65 -3.61 3.19 11.30
C VAL A 65 -4.21 1.86 11.73
N ARG A 66 -4.71 1.81 12.97
CA ARG A 66 -5.41 0.63 13.48
C ARG A 66 -6.85 0.63 12.99
N ARG A 67 -7.25 -0.45 12.31
CA ARG A 67 -8.64 -0.63 11.88
C ARG A 67 -9.11 -2.07 12.04
N GLY A 68 -9.96 -2.30 13.03
CA GLY A 68 -10.31 -3.65 13.46
C GLY A 68 -9.07 -4.37 14.04
N GLY A 69 -8.87 -5.63 13.64
CA GLY A 69 -7.69 -6.42 14.03
C GLY A 69 -6.42 -6.15 13.21
N TRP A 70 -6.42 -5.15 12.32
CA TRP A 70 -5.30 -4.88 11.42
C TRP A 70 -4.62 -3.55 11.73
N ASN A 71 -3.28 -3.54 11.66
CA ASN A 71 -2.47 -2.32 11.60
C ASN A 71 -2.08 -2.07 10.15
N GLN A 72 -2.36 -0.87 9.65
CA GLN A 72 -2.11 -0.46 8.27
C GLN A 72 -1.06 0.64 8.25
N VAL A 73 -0.09 0.55 7.34
CA VAL A 73 0.95 1.57 7.16
C VAL A 73 0.53 2.55 6.06
N LEU A 74 0.58 3.84 6.37
CA LEU A 74 0.61 4.92 5.39
C LEU A 74 2.02 5.48 5.30
N VAL A 75 2.46 5.79 4.08
CA VAL A 75 3.71 6.52 3.84
C VAL A 75 3.36 7.93 3.45
N TYR A 76 3.84 8.91 4.21
CA TYR A 76 3.67 10.33 3.90
C TYR A 76 5.00 10.95 3.46
N ASN A 77 5.07 11.42 2.22
CA ASN A 77 6.18 12.22 1.71
C ASN A 77 5.97 13.69 2.15
N ILE A 78 6.88 14.21 2.97
CA ILE A 78 6.78 15.53 3.59
C ILE A 78 6.92 16.65 2.56
N GLU A 79 7.87 16.52 1.64
CA GLU A 79 8.18 17.53 0.62
C GLU A 79 7.04 17.66 -0.39
N GLU A 80 6.59 16.53 -0.93
CA GLU A 80 5.50 16.51 -1.91
C GLU A 80 4.12 16.70 -1.25
N LYS A 81 4.02 16.53 0.08
CA LYS A 81 2.77 16.47 0.86
C LYS A 81 1.83 15.40 0.29
N ARG A 82 2.35 14.21 0.05
CA ARG A 82 1.66 13.11 -0.63
C ARG A 82 1.58 11.88 0.24
N ILE A 83 0.45 11.18 0.17
CA ILE A 83 0.26 9.90 0.87
C ILE A 83 0.26 8.74 -0.10
N TYR A 84 0.95 7.68 0.27
CA TYR A 84 0.85 6.37 -0.36
C TYR A 84 0.21 5.37 0.59
N PHE A 85 -0.66 4.54 0.03
CA PHE A 85 -1.21 3.37 0.71
C PHE A 85 -1.08 2.14 -0.18
N ILE A 86 -0.74 1.00 0.41
CA ILE A 86 -0.52 -0.26 -0.29
C ILE A 86 -1.64 -1.25 0.05
N MET A 87 -2.17 -1.97 -0.93
CA MET A 87 -3.05 -3.12 -0.69
C MET A 87 -2.96 -4.18 -1.80
N ARG A 88 -3.52 -5.38 -1.57
CA ARG A 88 -3.69 -6.36 -2.66
C ARG A 88 -4.71 -5.86 -3.70
N GLU A 89 -4.45 -6.12 -4.98
CA GLU A 89 -5.38 -5.80 -6.07
C GLU A 89 -6.72 -6.54 -5.89
N SER A 90 -6.67 -7.84 -5.58
CA SER A 90 -7.86 -8.62 -5.23
C SER A 90 -8.69 -7.96 -4.12
N ARG A 91 -8.05 -7.44 -3.07
CA ARG A 91 -8.75 -6.75 -1.97
C ARG A 91 -9.40 -5.44 -2.44
N PHE A 92 -8.71 -4.64 -3.24
CA PHE A 92 -9.30 -3.44 -3.85
C PHE A 92 -10.56 -3.77 -4.66
N GLN A 93 -10.52 -4.81 -5.49
CA GLN A 93 -11.66 -5.24 -6.30
C GLN A 93 -12.84 -5.70 -5.43
N THR A 94 -12.59 -6.47 -4.36
CA THR A 94 -13.63 -6.82 -3.38
C THR A 94 -14.24 -5.57 -2.75
N ILE A 95 -13.42 -4.59 -2.36
CA ILE A 95 -13.89 -3.37 -1.72
C ILE A 95 -14.81 -2.59 -2.66
N ARG A 96 -14.44 -2.49 -3.94
CA ARG A 96 -15.20 -1.75 -4.96
C ARG A 96 -16.51 -2.41 -5.34
N LYS A 97 -16.59 -3.74 -5.30
CA LYS A 97 -17.83 -4.50 -5.61
C LYS A 97 -18.83 -4.53 -4.46
N ASP A 98 -18.38 -4.30 -3.24
CA ASP A 98 -19.21 -4.33 -2.04
C ASP A 98 -20.05 -3.05 -1.89
N LYS A 99 -21.26 -3.10 -2.46
CA LYS A 99 -22.26 -2.02 -2.37
C LYS A 99 -23.02 -1.98 -1.04
N LYS A 100 -22.87 -3.00 -0.18
CA LYS A 100 -23.63 -3.14 1.08
C LYS A 100 -22.83 -2.68 2.31
N ARG A 101 -21.60 -2.21 2.12
CA ARG A 101 -20.72 -1.75 3.19
C ARG A 101 -21.34 -0.58 3.96
N LYS A 102 -21.57 -0.78 5.25
CA LYS A 102 -22.10 0.25 6.16
C LYS A 102 -21.06 1.31 6.54
N ASN A 103 -19.81 0.89 6.77
CA ASN A 103 -18.73 1.77 7.25
C ASN A 103 -17.72 2.07 6.16
N LEU A 104 -17.35 3.33 5.96
CA LEU A 104 -16.34 3.74 4.98
C LEU A 104 -15.04 2.94 5.10
N HIS A 105 -14.49 2.49 3.97
CA HIS A 105 -13.16 1.88 3.96
C HIS A 105 -12.06 2.95 4.07
N LEU A 106 -10.88 2.62 4.60
CA LEU A 106 -9.77 3.58 4.72
C LEU A 106 -9.43 4.23 3.37
N ILE A 107 -9.37 3.45 2.29
CA ILE A 107 -9.13 3.98 0.94
C ILE A 107 -10.22 4.94 0.43
N GLN A 108 -11.45 4.87 0.95
CA GLN A 108 -12.50 5.86 0.65
C GLN A 108 -12.24 7.15 1.41
N MET A 109 -11.85 7.03 2.69
CA MET A 109 -11.45 8.17 3.52
C MET A 109 -10.25 8.90 2.89
N LEU A 110 -9.18 8.17 2.57
CA LEU A 110 -8.00 8.71 1.88
C LEU A 110 -8.33 9.26 0.49
N GLY A 111 -9.27 8.62 -0.23
CA GLY A 111 -9.76 9.09 -1.52
C GLY A 111 -10.41 10.48 -1.47
N SER A 112 -10.84 10.96 -0.30
CA SER A 112 -11.37 12.33 -0.17
C SER A 112 -10.29 13.41 -0.30
N LEU A 113 -9.01 13.10 0.01
CA LEU A 113 -7.88 14.04 -0.18
C LEU A 113 -7.72 14.47 -1.63
N ASN A 114 -8.16 13.60 -2.54
CA ASN A 114 -8.10 13.82 -3.98
C ASN A 114 -9.26 14.64 -4.54
N GLU A 115 -10.34 14.85 -3.78
CA GLU A 115 -11.56 15.53 -4.24
C GLU A 115 -11.57 17.02 -3.87
N LYS A 116 -10.77 17.45 -2.89
CA LYS A 116 -10.71 18.85 -2.40
C LYS A 116 -12.07 19.45 -2.01
N VAL A 117 -13.06 18.59 -1.74
CA VAL A 117 -14.42 18.97 -1.29
C VAL A 117 -14.71 18.24 0.01
N GLU A 118 -15.31 18.93 0.98
CA GLU A 118 -15.70 18.31 2.23
C GLU A 118 -16.89 17.36 2.02
N ASN A 119 -16.74 16.14 2.55
CA ASN A 119 -17.73 15.07 2.53
C ASN A 119 -17.55 14.14 3.74
N ASP A 120 -18.43 13.16 3.91
CA ASP A 120 -18.38 12.23 5.06
C ASP A 120 -17.06 11.46 5.16
N ALA A 121 -16.42 11.17 4.02
CA ALA A 121 -15.12 10.52 3.98
C ALA A 121 -13.99 11.42 4.48
N SER A 122 -14.01 12.71 4.10
CA SER A 122 -13.06 13.68 4.64
C SER A 122 -13.27 13.93 6.14
N LYS A 123 -14.53 14.04 6.61
CA LYS A 123 -14.83 14.20 8.04
C LYS A 123 -14.35 13.00 8.85
N SER A 124 -14.59 11.79 8.36
CA SER A 124 -14.12 10.56 8.97
C SER A 124 -12.59 10.50 9.02
N LEU A 125 -11.91 10.94 7.95
CA LEU A 125 -10.45 11.00 7.89
C LEU A 125 -9.88 11.91 8.98
N LYS A 126 -10.50 13.08 9.21
CA LYS A 126 -10.08 14.04 10.25
C LYS A 126 -10.10 13.44 11.65
N ALA A 127 -11.02 12.50 11.92
CA ALA A 127 -11.16 11.86 13.21
C ALA A 127 -10.11 10.76 13.48
N ILE A 128 -9.48 10.22 12.44
CA ILE A 128 -8.57 9.06 12.59
C ILE A 128 -7.11 9.36 12.21
N LEU A 129 -6.83 10.47 11.50
CA LEU A 129 -5.48 10.82 11.07
C LEU A 129 -5.06 12.22 11.58
N PRO A 130 -3.76 12.42 11.84
CA PRO A 130 -3.22 13.71 12.27
C PRO A 130 -3.54 14.87 11.31
N GLU A 131 -3.61 16.09 11.82
CA GLU A 131 -3.98 17.28 11.03
C GLU A 131 -3.06 17.52 9.82
N TYR A 132 -1.76 17.26 9.95
CA TYR A 132 -0.81 17.48 8.85
C TYR A 132 -1.08 16.58 7.63
N ILE A 133 -1.70 15.42 7.84
CA ILE A 133 -2.14 14.51 6.78
C ILE A 133 -3.37 15.02 6.07
N GLN A 134 -4.26 15.70 6.79
CA GLN A 134 -5.45 16.31 6.20
C GLN A 134 -5.08 17.44 5.23
N LYS A 135 -3.88 18.02 5.37
CA LYS A 135 -3.30 19.05 4.49
C LYS A 135 -2.49 18.47 3.32
N SER A 136 -2.57 17.15 3.08
CA SER A 136 -1.92 16.51 1.93
C SER A 136 -2.47 17.03 0.61
N LYS A 137 -1.59 17.21 -0.39
CA LYS A 137 -1.95 17.65 -1.73
C LYS A 137 -2.70 16.55 -2.49
N ASP A 138 -2.30 15.30 -2.29
CA ASP A 138 -2.90 14.15 -2.95
C ASP A 138 -2.65 12.82 -2.21
N TYR A 139 -3.39 11.81 -2.65
CA TYR A 139 -3.32 10.44 -2.19
C TYR A 139 -3.17 9.48 -3.37
N ILE A 140 -2.27 8.51 -3.22
CA ILE A 140 -1.94 7.49 -4.21
C ILE A 140 -2.15 6.11 -3.60
N LEU A 141 -2.98 5.32 -4.27
CA LEU A 141 -3.17 3.92 -3.96
C LEU A 141 -2.26 3.09 -4.85
N ILE A 142 -1.32 2.36 -4.24
CA ILE A 142 -0.59 1.30 -4.93
C ILE A 142 -1.29 -0.01 -4.61
N THR A 143 -1.71 -0.74 -5.65
CA THR A 143 -2.10 -2.14 -5.47
C THR A 143 -1.13 -3.07 -6.14
N TYR A 144 -1.09 -4.30 -5.66
CA TYR A 144 -0.29 -5.34 -6.29
C TYR A 144 -0.94 -6.71 -6.20
N GLU A 145 -0.53 -7.60 -7.10
CA GLU A 145 -0.81 -9.03 -7.01
C GLU A 145 0.49 -9.78 -7.31
N TYR A 146 0.86 -10.69 -6.41
CA TYR A 146 2.01 -11.59 -6.60
C TYR A 146 1.55 -12.88 -7.29
N TYR A 147 2.28 -13.26 -8.34
CA TYR A 147 2.06 -14.49 -9.10
C TYR A 147 3.23 -15.44 -8.86
N GLU A 148 3.01 -16.41 -7.97
CA GLU A 148 4.03 -17.37 -7.55
C GLU A 148 4.58 -18.20 -8.70
N SER A 149 3.71 -18.63 -9.62
CA SER A 149 4.07 -19.45 -10.79
C SER A 149 5.17 -18.85 -11.66
N ILE A 150 5.22 -17.52 -11.74
CA ILE A 150 6.18 -16.79 -12.56
C ILE A 150 7.14 -15.93 -11.74
N GLY A 151 7.00 -15.91 -10.41
CA GLY A 151 7.84 -15.09 -9.53
C GLY A 151 7.78 -13.59 -9.86
N GLN A 152 6.60 -13.05 -10.13
CA GLN A 152 6.43 -11.64 -10.50
C GLN A 152 5.33 -10.97 -9.68
N CYS A 153 5.50 -9.68 -9.40
CA CYS A 153 4.44 -8.82 -8.92
C CYS A 153 3.92 -7.95 -10.06
N LYS A 154 2.60 -7.92 -10.24
CA LYS A 154 1.94 -6.89 -11.07
C LYS A 154 1.47 -5.79 -10.15
N PHE A 155 1.90 -4.57 -10.42
CA PHE A 155 1.51 -3.39 -9.68
C PHE A 155 0.55 -2.53 -10.47
N LYS A 156 -0.22 -1.74 -9.73
CA LYS A 156 -1.00 -0.65 -10.26
C LYS A 156 -0.91 0.56 -9.38
N TYR A 157 -0.58 1.68 -9.99
CA TYR A 157 -0.71 3.00 -9.41
C TYR A 157 -2.10 3.50 -9.68
N ARG A 158 -2.74 4.11 -8.67
CA ARG A 158 -4.05 4.73 -8.85
C ARG A 158 -4.18 6.02 -8.10
N ARG A 159 -4.87 6.94 -8.76
CA ARG A 159 -5.58 7.99 -8.07
C ARG A 159 -7.08 7.68 -8.06
N ILE A 160 -7.64 7.63 -6.86
CA ILE A 160 -9.04 7.31 -6.62
C ILE A 160 -9.70 8.37 -5.75
N ASN A 161 -11.01 8.51 -5.90
CA ASN A 161 -11.82 9.41 -5.11
C ASN A 161 -12.55 8.68 -3.96
N SER A 162 -13.30 9.37 -3.12
CA SER A 162 -13.99 8.75 -1.97
C SER A 162 -15.06 7.73 -2.36
N LYS A 163 -15.57 7.82 -3.60
CA LYS A 163 -16.51 6.87 -4.23
C LYS A 163 -15.82 5.71 -4.95
N LEU A 164 -14.50 5.55 -4.78
CA LEU A 164 -13.67 4.52 -5.44
C LEU A 164 -13.62 4.65 -6.98
N LYS A 165 -14.00 5.80 -7.53
CA LYS A 165 -13.82 6.09 -8.96
C LYS A 165 -12.32 6.32 -9.21
N VAL A 166 -11.79 5.59 -10.19
CA VAL A 166 -10.42 5.72 -10.67
C VAL A 166 -10.39 6.77 -11.76
N TYR A 167 -9.47 7.73 -11.67
CA TYR A 167 -9.31 8.79 -12.67
C TYR A 167 -7.89 8.89 -13.25
N ASN A 168 -6.93 8.18 -12.65
CA ASN A 168 -5.64 7.88 -13.24
C ASN A 168 -5.23 6.47 -12.78
N GLU A 169 -4.81 5.63 -13.72
CA GLU A 169 -4.29 4.28 -13.45
C GLU A 169 -3.12 3.99 -14.39
N GLU A 170 -2.04 3.48 -13.83
CA GLU A 170 -0.91 2.93 -14.58
C GLU A 170 -0.56 1.55 -14.01
N SER A 171 -0.08 0.64 -14.85
CA SER A 171 0.28 -0.71 -14.42
C SER A 171 1.64 -1.12 -14.94
N TRP A 172 2.42 -1.79 -14.09
CA TRP A 172 3.72 -2.32 -14.44
C TRP A 172 3.94 -3.68 -13.76
N ARG A 173 5.05 -4.33 -14.10
CA ARG A 173 5.49 -5.58 -13.47
C ARG A 173 6.86 -5.35 -12.85
N SER A 174 7.11 -5.95 -11.69
CA SER A 174 8.47 -6.21 -11.23
C SER A 174 8.79 -7.69 -11.43
N ASN A 175 10.01 -7.99 -11.88
CA ASN A 175 10.51 -9.34 -11.86
C ASN A 175 11.35 -9.52 -10.60
N ILE A 176 10.80 -10.27 -9.65
CA ILE A 176 11.48 -10.54 -8.38
C ILE A 176 12.78 -11.32 -8.61
N ARG A 177 12.83 -12.18 -9.64
CA ARG A 177 14.00 -12.99 -9.96
C ARG A 177 15.16 -12.19 -10.57
N LEU A 178 14.92 -10.98 -11.10
CA LEU A 178 15.99 -10.11 -11.58
C LEU A 178 16.70 -9.37 -10.44
N GLU A 179 16.06 -9.25 -9.27
CA GLU A 179 16.69 -8.75 -8.04
C GLU A 179 17.57 -9.81 -7.35
N GLU A 180 17.60 -11.06 -7.84
CA GLU A 180 18.55 -12.10 -7.39
C GLU A 180 19.94 -11.95 -8.06
N ALA A 181 20.06 -11.12 -9.11
CA ALA A 181 21.27 -10.99 -9.93
C ALA A 181 22.15 -9.77 -9.61
N ASN A 182 21.77 -8.94 -8.63
CA ASN A 182 22.52 -7.77 -8.16
C ASN A 182 22.87 -7.86 -6.68
#